data_AF-A0A8J4X7B7-F1
#
_entry.id   AF-A0A8J4X7B7-F1
#
_cell.length_a   1.000
_cell.length_b   1.000
_cell.length_c   1.000
_cell.angle_alpha   90.00
_cell.angle_beta   90.00
_cell.angle_gamma   90.00
#
_symmetry.space_group_name_H-M   'P 1'
#
loop_
_entity.id
_entity.type
_entity.pdbx_description
1 polymer ?
#
loop_
_entity_poly.entity_id
_entity_poly.type
_entity_poly.pdbx_seq_one_letter_code
_entity_poly.pdbx_strand_id
1 'polypeptide(L)' 'SGEYKVQSLIPLGHVFLVCLETVKWNIPHLRNNWFCSYVKVTPPGWKTTQIFPCYHWFVGNDKVEICEGT' A
#
# COMPACT_ATOMS: atom_id res chain seq x y z
N SER A 1 9.57 -7.51 2.56
CA SER A 1 9.03 -6.55 1.57
C SER A 1 8.86 -7.27 0.25
N GLY A 2 7.75 -7.05 -0.44
CA GLY A 2 7.53 -7.58 -1.80
C GLY A 2 7.47 -6.42 -2.79
N GLU A 3 7.96 -6.64 -4.01
CA GLU A 3 7.78 -5.73 -5.14
C GLU A 3 6.76 -6.34 -6.09
N TYR A 4 5.80 -5.55 -6.55
CA TYR A 4 4.70 -6.00 -7.37
C TYR A 4 4.53 -5.08 -8.57
N LYS A 5 4.32 -5.67 -9.75
CA LYS A 5 3.90 -4.94 -10.94
C LYS A 5 2.38 -4.95 -11.01
N VAL A 6 1.79 -3.76 -10.93
CA VAL A 6 0.33 -3.56 -11.05
C VAL A 6 0.01 -2.87 -12.36
N GLN A 7 -1.16 -3.16 -12.93
CA GLN A 7 -1.66 -2.50 -14.13
C GLN A 7 -2.89 -1.67 -13.78
N SER A 8 -2.95 -0.46 -14.34
CA SER A 8 -4.13 0.40 -14.28
C SER A 8 -4.72 0.51 -15.67
N LEU A 9 -6.05 0.50 -15.77
CA LEU A 9 -6.78 0.71 -17.02
C LEU A 9 -6.62 2.14 -17.54
N ILE A 10 -6.28 3.08 -16.66
CA ILE A 10 -6.08 4.49 -16.97
C ILE A 10 -4.72 4.99 -16.47
N PRO A 11 -4.08 5.93 -17.18
CA PRO A 11 -2.86 6.55 -16.70
C PRO A 11 -3.19 7.44 -15.48
N LEU A 12 -2.79 6.98 -14.29
CA LEU A 12 -3.01 7.73 -13.04
C LEU A 12 -2.07 8.93 -12.90
N GLY A 13 -0.92 8.88 -13.58
CA GLY A 13 0.11 9.90 -13.49
C GLY A 13 0.75 9.98 -12.11
N HIS A 14 0.84 11.20 -11.56
CA HIS A 14 1.29 11.42 -10.19
C HIS A 14 0.25 10.86 -9.21
N VAL A 15 0.69 10.06 -8.25
CA VAL A 15 -0.19 9.36 -7.30
C VAL A 15 -0.22 10.16 -6.01
N PHE A 16 -1.40 10.62 -5.61
CA PHE A 16 -1.55 11.43 -4.40
C PHE A 16 -1.90 10.61 -3.15
N LEU A 17 -2.52 9.45 -3.36
CA LEU A 17 -3.09 8.64 -2.30
C LEU A 17 -2.88 7.15 -2.58
N VAL A 18 -2.50 6.41 -1.54
CA VAL A 18 -2.49 4.96 -1.52
C VAL A 18 -3.48 4.47 -0.47
N CYS A 19 -4.43 3.62 -0.88
CA CYS A 19 -5.33 2.96 0.05
C CYS A 19 -4.88 1.52 0.27
N LEU A 20 -4.61 1.15 1.52
CA LEU A 20 -4.30 -0.22 1.91
C LEU A 20 -5.46 -0.79 2.72
N GLU A 21 -5.92 -1.98 2.32
CA GLU A 21 -6.96 -2.73 3.02
C GLU A 21 -6.45 -4.14 3.30
N THR A 22 -6.66 -4.58 4.54
CA THR A 22 -6.38 -5.94 4.97
C THR A 22 -7.69 -6.66 5.23
N VAL A 23 -7.77 -7.88 4.74
CA VAL A 23 -8.92 -8.76 4.96
C VAL A 23 -8.43 -9.95 5.78
N LYS A 24 -9.08 -10.17 6.91
CA LYS A 24 -8.82 -11.31 7.76
C LYS A 24 -9.24 -12.57 7.02
N TRP A 25 -8.28 -13.47 6.86
CA TRP A 25 -8.58 -14.81 6.38
C TRP A 25 -9.24 -15.62 7.51
N ASN A 26 -10.33 -16.33 7.22
CA ASN A 26 -11.12 -17.08 8.22
C ASN A 26 -10.43 -18.35 8.78
N ILE A 27 -9.10 -18.43 8.70
CA ILE A 27 -8.34 -19.51 9.35
C ILE A 27 -8.12 -19.10 10.82
N PRO A 28 -8.66 -19.85 11.80
CA PRO A 28 -8.76 -19.43 13.19
C PRO A 28 -7.41 -19.21 13.91
N HIS A 29 -6.31 -19.73 13.36
CA HIS A 29 -4.97 -19.65 13.98
C HIS A 29 -3.99 -18.73 13.26
N LEU A 30 -4.35 -18.16 12.10
CA LEU A 30 -3.44 -17.31 11.35
C LEU A 30 -3.67 -15.84 11.70
N ARG A 31 -2.96 -15.35 12.71
CA ARG A 31 -2.87 -13.90 12.98
C ARG A 31 -1.92 -13.26 11.98
N ASN A 32 -2.45 -12.84 10.84
CA ASN A 32 -1.72 -12.08 9.84
C ASN A 32 -1.66 -10.60 10.25
N ASN A 33 -1.05 -10.32 11.41
CA ASN A 33 -0.72 -8.95 11.77
C ASN A 33 0.38 -8.46 10.84
N TRP A 34 0.23 -7.27 10.28
CA TRP A 34 1.19 -6.72 9.33
C TRP A 34 1.53 -5.29 9.70
N PHE A 35 2.81 -5.02 9.91
CA PHE A 35 3.30 -3.66 10.03
C PHE A 35 3.68 -3.13 8.66
N CYS A 36 3.03 -2.05 8.24
CA CYS A 36 3.43 -1.31 7.06
C CYS A 36 4.27 -0.11 7.49
N SER A 37 5.55 -0.09 7.10
CA SER A 37 6.42 1.06 7.31
C SER A 37 6.13 2.15 6.29
N TYR A 38 6.14 1.80 5.00
CA TYR A 38 5.86 2.70 3.88
C TYR A 38 5.45 1.91 2.64
N VAL A 39 4.84 2.60 1.68
CA VAL A 39 4.60 2.12 0.32
C VAL A 39 5.44 2.94 -0.65
N LYS A 40 6.00 2.29 -1.68
CA LYS A 40 6.72 2.94 -2.78
C LYS A 40 5.95 2.71 -4.06
N VAL A 41 5.74 3.77 -4.83
CA VAL A 41 5.05 3.69 -6.12
C VAL A 41 5.91 4.35 -7.20
N THR A 42 6.20 3.59 -8.25
CA THR A 42 6.90 4.10 -9.44
C THR A 42 5.93 4.08 -10.62
N PRO A 43 5.30 5.22 -10.96
CA PRO A 43 4.36 5.27 -12.08
C PRO A 43 5.08 5.05 -13.42
N PRO A 44 4.40 4.42 -14.40
CA PRO A 44 4.97 4.23 -15.73
C PRO A 44 5.25 5.58 -16.39
N GLY A 45 6.49 5.82 -16.80
CA GLY A 45 6.92 7.08 -17.42
C GLY A 45 7.48 8.13 -16.45
N TRP A 46 7.39 7.89 -15.14
CA TRP A 46 8.02 8.75 -14.13
C TRP A 46 9.39 8.19 -13.74
N LYS A 47 10.40 9.07 -13.67
CA LYS A 47 11.75 8.70 -13.21
C LYS A 47 11.84 8.59 -11.70
N THR A 48 10.90 9.19 -10.97
CA THR A 48 10.95 9.31 -9.51
C THR A 48 9.94 8.36 -8.87
N THR A 49 10.40 7.65 -7.85
CA THR A 49 9.55 6.82 -7.00
C THR A 49 8.94 7.69 -5.90
N GLN A 50 7.61 7.67 -5.80
CA GLN A 50 6.85 8.35 -4.74
C GLN A 50 6.84 7.48 -3.49
N ILE A 51 6.96 8.10 -2.31
CA ILE A 51 7.02 7.41 -1.02
C ILE A 51 5.81 7.82 -0.18
N PHE A 52 5.10 6.82 0.33
CA PHE A 52 3.90 6.95 1.15
C PHE A 52 4.19 6.37 2.52
N PRO A 53 4.59 7.18 3.51
CA PRO A 53 4.87 6.70 4.87
C PRO A 53 3.58 6.22 5.53
N CYS A 54 3.58 4.99 6.04
CA CYS A 54 2.38 4.37 6.63
C CYS A 54 2.50 4.27 8.16
N TYR A 55 3.62 3.70 8.65
CA TYR A 55 3.90 3.45 10.06
C TYR A 55 2.72 2.88 10.87
N HIS A 56 1.96 1.97 10.27
CA HIS A 56 0.70 1.46 10.83
C HIS A 56 0.70 -0.06 10.98
N TRP A 57 0.12 -0.55 12.08
CA TRP A 57 -0.10 -1.97 12.32
C TRP A 57 -1.52 -2.36 11.88
N PHE A 58 -1.62 -3.16 10.84
CA PHE A 58 -2.88 -3.75 10.40
C PHE A 58 -3.17 -4.99 11.24
N VAL A 59 -4.33 -5.00 11.88
CA VAL A 59 -4.80 -6.11 12.72
C VAL A 59 -6.23 -6.48 12.33
N GLY A 60 -6.40 -7.69 11.78
CA GLY A 60 -7.71 -8.16 11.36
C GLY A 60 -8.18 -7.51 10.05
N ASN A 61 -9.38 -6.94 10.08
CA ASN A 61 -9.90 -6.14 8.97
C ASN A 61 -9.59 -4.68 9.26
N ASP A 62 -8.74 -4.08 8.45
CA ASP A 62 -8.32 -2.69 8.66
C ASP A 62 -8.03 -2.03 7.32
N LYS A 63 -8.33 -0.74 7.23
CA LYS A 63 -8.18 0.08 6.03
C LYS A 63 -7.59 1.43 6.40
N VAL A 64 -6.55 1.84 5.67
CA VAL A 64 -5.93 3.15 5.83
C VAL A 64 -5.73 3.82 4.47
N GLU A 65 -5.83 5.15 4.48
CA GLU A 65 -5.54 6.01 3.35
C GLU A 65 -4.27 6.79 3.66
N ILE A 66 -3.30 6.72 2.76
CA ILE A 66 -1.93 7.20 2.99
C ILE A 66 -1.62 8.24 1.92
N CYS A 67 -1.36 9.47 2.36
CA CYS A 67 -0.89 10.54 1.49
C CYS A 67 0.61 10.42 1.23
N GLU A 68 1.09 11.01 0.15
CA GLU A 68 2.52 11.11 -0.11
C GLU A 68 3.22 11.86 1.03
N GLY A 69 4.31 11.29 1.54
CA GLY A 69 5.16 11.94 2.53
C GLY A 69 6.22 12.77 1.82
N THR A 70 6.24 14.07 2.05
CA THR A 70 7.27 14.97 1.52
C THR A 70 8.61 14.76 2.20
#